data_AF-A0A3P7MJ11-F1
#
_entry.id   AF-A0A3P7MJ11-F1
#
_cell.length_a   1.000
_cell.length_b   1.000
_cell.length_c   1.000
_cell.angle_alpha   90.00
_cell.angle_beta   90.00
_cell.angle_gamma   90.00
#
_symmetry.space_group_name_H-M   'P 1'
#
loop_
_entity.id
_entity.type
_entity.pdbx_description
1 polymer ?
#
loop_
_entity_poly.entity_id
_entity_poly.type
_entity_poly.pdbx_seq_one_letter_code
_entity_poly.pdbx_strand_id
1 'polypeptide(L)'
;MNAPLYQRIQALEVAVLKDNKHIDTISVAPRKTINTREEVEQLFSKALSAGEEGIVVKRKDVTYQPGTRMTKNGWFKMKAYLGDNELDVAVVAIDKGKDNQVTYQLAVRDGDKYQTITHCSSGLGRVDRDYIYDLATRSEGPLLQKAPPELRGWKIHDPKGGYIRREHWIVVEMTAAGVRDGQFIDPVMKRIRYDKDVDEVDTLKTFESYEEVCSYANYSYGCGRSENMFQLLHNSKLSDKSPSKAKPRKVTKRMIVESSEFS
;
A
#
# COMPACT_ATOMS: atom_id res chain seq x y z
N MET A 1 32.78 -3.27 13.74
CA MET A 1 31.84 -3.20 12.59
C MET A 1 32.31 -3.99 11.37
N ASN A 2 33.63 -4.16 11.16
CA ASN A 2 34.21 -4.90 10.02
C ASN A 2 34.16 -6.43 10.14
N ALA A 3 33.37 -6.97 11.07
CA ALA A 3 33.20 -8.41 11.24
C ALA A 3 31.97 -8.91 10.45
N PRO A 4 32.05 -10.10 9.85
CA PRO A 4 30.89 -10.75 9.24
C PRO A 4 29.71 -10.90 10.21
N LEU A 5 28.48 -10.95 9.68
CA LEU A 5 27.26 -11.06 10.47
C LEU A 5 27.29 -12.24 11.45
N TYR A 6 27.79 -13.41 11.05
CA TYR A 6 27.82 -14.58 11.93
C TYR A 6 28.66 -14.34 13.20
N GLN A 7 29.80 -13.66 13.09
CA GLN A 7 30.65 -13.33 14.24
C GLN A 7 29.98 -12.31 15.15
N ARG A 8 29.29 -11.32 14.55
CA ARG A 8 28.56 -10.30 15.32
C ARG A 8 27.40 -10.90 16.11
N ILE A 9 26.70 -11.88 15.52
CA ILE A 9 25.65 -12.65 16.20
C ILE A 9 26.22 -13.44 17.38
N GLN A 10 27.34 -14.14 17.18
CA GLN A 10 28.00 -14.89 18.25
C GLN A 10 28.41 -13.97 19.40
N ALA A 11 28.96 -12.79 19.10
CA ALA A 11 29.31 -11.80 20.12
C ALA A 11 28.08 -11.26 20.88
N LEU A 12 26.96 -11.03 20.19
CA LEU A 12 25.71 -10.59 20.81
C LEU A 12 25.20 -11.62 21.84
N GLU A 13 25.23 -12.90 21.49
CA GLU A 13 24.69 -13.98 22.34
C GLU A 13 25.62 -14.33 23.50
N VAL A 14 26.92 -14.45 23.23
CA VAL A 14 27.88 -14.97 24.21
C VAL A 14 28.38 -13.88 25.16
N ALA A 15 28.32 -12.60 24.76
CA ALA A 15 28.81 -11.50 25.60
C ALA A 15 27.69 -10.58 26.07
N VAL A 16 26.90 -10.02 25.16
CA VAL A 16 25.99 -8.90 25.50
C VAL A 16 24.73 -9.38 26.23
N LEU A 17 24.15 -10.51 25.81
CA LEU A 17 22.87 -10.99 26.33
C LEU A 17 22.95 -12.38 27.00
N LYS A 18 24.16 -12.82 27.37
CA LYS A 18 24.44 -14.17 27.91
C LYS A 18 23.54 -14.56 29.09
N ASP A 19 23.35 -13.65 30.04
CA ASP A 19 22.60 -13.87 31.28
C ASP A 19 21.30 -13.05 31.32
N ASN A 20 20.76 -12.68 30.17
CA ASN A 20 19.56 -11.84 30.10
C ASN A 20 18.33 -12.59 30.65
N LYS A 21 17.83 -12.13 31.79
CA LYS A 21 16.61 -12.65 32.45
C LYS A 21 15.35 -11.88 32.07
N HIS A 22 15.48 -10.76 31.37
CA HIS A 22 14.37 -9.86 31.00
C HIS A 22 14.02 -10.01 29.52
N ILE A 23 13.68 -11.24 29.12
CA ILE A 23 13.41 -11.56 27.71
C ILE A 23 12.24 -10.77 27.11
N ASP A 24 11.27 -10.39 27.95
CA ASP A 24 10.12 -9.57 27.56
C ASP A 24 10.48 -8.10 27.29
N THR A 25 11.63 -7.64 27.81
CA THR A 25 12.12 -6.27 27.64
C THR A 25 13.14 -6.17 26.51
N ILE A 26 14.08 -7.13 26.46
CA ILE A 26 15.12 -7.18 25.45
C ILE A 26 15.31 -8.63 25.05
N SER A 27 15.21 -8.91 23.75
CA SER A 27 15.40 -10.25 23.22
C SER A 27 16.17 -10.24 21.92
N VAL A 28 16.75 -11.39 21.64
CA VAL A 28 17.38 -11.65 20.35
C VAL A 28 16.30 -12.16 19.41
N ALA A 29 16.10 -11.48 18.28
CA ALA A 29 15.13 -11.91 17.28
C ALA A 29 15.36 -13.37 16.84
N PRO A 30 14.31 -14.22 16.80
CA PRO A 30 14.40 -15.59 16.30
C PRO A 30 15.01 -15.63 14.89
N ARG A 31 15.83 -16.64 14.62
CA ARG A 31 16.48 -16.79 13.32
C ARG A 31 16.78 -18.23 12.98
N LYS A 32 16.85 -18.53 11.69
CA LYS A 32 17.23 -19.84 11.14
C LYS A 32 18.19 -19.64 9.98
N THR A 33 19.28 -20.43 9.95
CA THR A 33 20.14 -20.52 8.76
C THR A 33 19.45 -21.44 7.76
N ILE A 34 19.29 -20.97 6.54
CA ILE A 34 18.59 -21.66 5.46
C ILE A 34 19.47 -21.65 4.21
N ASN A 35 19.34 -22.67 3.37
CA ASN A 35 20.13 -22.80 2.14
C ASN A 35 19.28 -23.09 0.90
N THR A 36 17.96 -23.29 1.05
CA THR A 36 17.06 -23.53 -0.07
C THR A 36 15.93 -22.52 -0.13
N ARG A 37 15.29 -22.43 -1.29
CA ARG A 37 14.14 -21.55 -1.52
C ARG A 37 12.92 -22.00 -0.70
N GLU A 38 12.71 -23.30 -0.58
CA GLU A 38 11.56 -23.91 0.10
C GLU A 38 11.60 -23.57 1.60
N GLU A 39 12.79 -23.54 2.20
CA GLU A 39 12.96 -23.11 3.60
C GLU A 39 12.64 -21.62 3.80
N VAL A 40 12.95 -20.77 2.81
CA VAL A 40 12.57 -19.34 2.83
C VAL A 40 11.05 -19.22 2.79
N GLU A 41 10.40 -19.94 1.88
CA GLU A 41 8.95 -19.92 1.71
C GLU A 41 8.25 -20.37 3.00
N GLN A 42 8.67 -21.49 3.60
CA GLN A 42 8.12 -21.97 4.87
C GLN A 42 8.27 -20.97 6.02
N LEU A 43 9.44 -20.34 6.17
CA LEU A 43 9.66 -19.32 7.22
C LEU A 43 8.81 -18.08 6.97
N PHE A 44 8.71 -17.66 5.71
CA PHE A 44 7.91 -16.51 5.32
C PHE A 44 6.43 -16.76 5.60
N SER A 45 5.89 -17.91 5.20
CA SER A 45 4.51 -18.31 5.50
C SER A 45 4.25 -18.38 6.99
N LYS A 46 5.17 -18.96 7.77
CA LYS A 46 5.04 -19.02 9.22
C LYS A 46 4.98 -17.63 9.86
N ALA A 47 5.83 -16.70 9.41
CA ALA A 47 5.83 -15.32 9.90
C ALA A 47 4.49 -14.63 9.60
N LEU A 48 3.99 -14.76 8.37
CA LEU A 48 2.70 -14.21 7.99
C LEU A 48 1.53 -14.82 8.79
N SER A 49 1.50 -16.14 8.99
CA SER A 49 0.49 -16.81 9.82
C SER A 49 0.54 -16.41 11.30
N ALA A 50 1.69 -15.90 11.77
CA ALA A 50 1.85 -15.35 13.12
C ALA A 50 1.46 -13.86 13.20
N GLY A 51 0.96 -13.25 12.12
CA GLY A 51 0.63 -11.84 12.06
C GLY A 51 1.84 -10.91 11.93
N GLU A 52 3.02 -11.45 11.59
CA GLU A 52 4.21 -10.64 11.33
C GLU A 52 4.14 -10.00 9.94
N GLU A 53 4.83 -8.87 9.75
CA GLU A 53 4.89 -8.17 8.45
C GLU A 53 5.59 -9.00 7.35
N GLY A 54 6.46 -9.91 7.75
CA GLY A 54 7.26 -10.76 6.87
C GLY A 54 8.62 -11.09 7.50
N ILE A 55 9.61 -11.40 6.66
CA ILE A 55 10.95 -11.84 7.12
C ILE A 55 12.06 -10.93 6.60
N VAL A 56 13.17 -10.90 7.34
CA VAL A 56 14.42 -10.27 6.89
C VAL A 56 15.44 -11.36 6.60
N VAL A 57 15.90 -11.43 5.36
CA VAL A 57 16.94 -12.35 4.93
C VAL A 57 18.28 -11.61 4.91
N LYS A 58 19.30 -12.20 5.54
CA LYS A 58 20.63 -11.60 5.67
C LYS A 58 21.69 -12.62 5.27
N ARG A 59 22.62 -12.20 4.41
CA ARG A 59 23.81 -12.99 4.07
C ARG A 59 24.73 -13.05 5.29
N LYS A 60 25.19 -14.24 5.66
CA LYS A 60 25.93 -14.45 6.92
C LYS A 60 27.36 -13.91 6.92
N ASP A 61 27.96 -13.80 5.74
CA ASP A 61 29.37 -13.46 5.49
C ASP A 61 29.59 -11.95 5.24
N VAL A 62 28.55 -11.11 5.30
CA VAL A 62 28.67 -9.66 5.06
C VAL A 62 29.01 -8.87 6.32
N THR A 63 29.87 -7.88 6.14
CA THR A 63 30.13 -6.83 7.13
C THR A 63 28.99 -5.82 7.17
N TYR A 64 28.85 -5.10 8.29
CA TYR A 64 27.86 -4.02 8.38
C TYR A 64 28.35 -2.79 7.63
N GLN A 65 27.50 -2.24 6.77
CA GLN A 65 27.81 -1.05 5.97
C GLN A 65 26.78 0.04 6.28
N PRO A 66 27.13 1.01 7.14
CA PRO A 66 26.24 2.14 7.42
C PRO A 66 25.90 2.92 6.15
N GLY A 67 24.65 3.38 6.02
CA GLY A 67 24.21 4.21 4.89
C GLY A 67 23.93 3.45 3.58
N THR A 68 24.07 2.12 3.55
CA THR A 68 23.79 1.33 2.33
C THR A 68 22.44 0.59 2.40
N ARG A 69 21.73 0.56 1.28
CA ARG A 69 20.44 -0.14 1.10
C ARG A 69 20.55 -1.18 -0.03
N MET A 70 19.67 -2.18 -0.02
CA MET A 70 19.50 -3.23 -1.05
C MET A 70 20.60 -4.32 -1.06
N THR A 71 20.45 -5.29 -1.98
CA THR A 71 21.26 -6.53 -2.15
C THR A 71 22.77 -6.37 -1.99
N LYS A 72 23.34 -5.20 -2.29
CA LYS A 72 24.77 -4.90 -2.08
C LYS A 72 25.23 -5.07 -0.64
N ASN A 73 24.36 -4.82 0.35
CA ASN A 73 24.67 -5.04 1.77
C ASN A 73 24.31 -6.47 2.25
N GLY A 74 23.82 -7.32 1.34
CA GLY A 74 23.41 -8.70 1.59
C GLY A 74 22.13 -8.84 2.42
N TRP A 75 21.36 -7.76 2.64
CA TRP A 75 20.15 -7.76 3.47
C TRP A 75 18.96 -7.38 2.60
N PHE A 76 17.89 -8.17 2.67
CA PHE A 76 16.64 -7.86 2.01
C PHE A 76 15.45 -8.24 2.89
N LYS A 77 14.36 -7.51 2.69
CA LYS A 77 13.08 -7.72 3.38
C LYS A 77 12.12 -8.39 2.41
N MET A 78 11.43 -9.42 2.87
CA MET A 78 10.33 -10.04 2.18
C MET A 78 9.08 -9.74 2.99
N LYS A 79 8.10 -9.10 2.35
CA LYS A 79 6.82 -8.73 2.94
C LYS A 79 5.71 -9.34 2.12
N ALA A 80 4.53 -9.47 2.74
CA ALA A 80 3.29 -9.81 2.06
C ALA A 80 3.15 -9.08 0.71
N TYR A 81 2.75 -9.82 -0.33
CA TYR A 81 2.41 -9.20 -1.61
C TYR A 81 1.02 -8.59 -1.50
N LEU A 82 0.95 -7.25 -1.48
CA LEU A 82 -0.30 -6.50 -1.32
C LEU A 82 -1.07 -6.35 -2.65
N GLY A 83 -0.59 -6.98 -3.72
CA GLY A 83 -1.03 -6.65 -5.07
C GLY A 83 -2.47 -7.07 -5.39
N ASP A 84 -3.02 -8.05 -4.68
CA ASP A 84 -4.35 -8.61 -4.95
C ASP A 84 -5.47 -7.98 -4.10
N ASN A 85 -5.10 -7.10 -3.15
CA ASN A 85 -6.04 -6.42 -2.27
C ASN A 85 -6.04 -4.94 -2.62
N GLU A 86 -6.98 -4.57 -3.47
CA GLU A 86 -7.17 -3.20 -3.92
C GLU A 86 -8.50 -2.66 -3.40
N LEU A 87 -8.53 -1.37 -3.08
CA LEU A 87 -9.75 -0.65 -2.76
C LEU A 87 -9.85 0.59 -3.63
N ASP A 88 -11.00 0.79 -4.24
CA ASP A 88 -11.32 2.01 -4.96
C ASP A 88 -11.92 3.02 -3.99
N VAL A 89 -11.25 4.16 -3.80
CA VAL A 89 -11.65 5.18 -2.81
C VAL A 89 -11.69 6.56 -3.45
N ALA A 90 -12.47 7.48 -2.85
CA ALA A 90 -12.59 8.85 -3.32
C ALA A 90 -11.45 9.73 -2.78
N VAL A 91 -10.88 10.58 -3.64
CA VAL A 91 -10.03 11.71 -3.22
C VAL A 91 -10.94 12.90 -2.91
N VAL A 92 -10.98 13.31 -1.64
CA VAL A 92 -12.00 14.28 -1.16
C VAL A 92 -11.43 15.59 -0.63
N ALA A 93 -10.14 15.60 -0.27
CA ALA A 93 -9.45 16.81 0.19
C ALA A 93 -7.98 16.77 -0.17
N ILE A 94 -7.37 17.95 -0.24
CA ILE A 94 -5.93 18.14 -0.40
C ILE A 94 -5.42 18.86 0.85
N ASP A 95 -4.44 18.28 1.51
CA ASP A 95 -3.73 18.91 2.61
C ASP A 95 -2.27 19.15 2.20
N LYS A 96 -1.73 20.26 2.69
CA LYS A 96 -0.34 20.67 2.51
C LYS A 96 0.16 20.99 3.90
N GLY A 97 0.43 19.95 4.68
CA GLY A 97 0.91 20.09 6.05
C GLY A 97 2.21 20.90 6.15
N LYS A 98 2.80 20.95 7.34
CA LYS A 98 3.91 21.87 7.68
C LYS A 98 5.11 21.85 6.70
N ASP A 99 5.42 20.70 6.11
CA ASP A 99 6.55 20.53 5.19
C ASP A 99 6.21 20.83 3.71
N ASN A 100 5.02 21.42 3.44
CA ASN A 100 4.45 21.63 2.10
C ASN A 100 4.30 20.33 1.27
N GLN A 101 4.42 19.16 1.89
CA GLN A 101 4.14 17.90 1.22
C GLN A 101 2.64 17.77 1.00
N VAL A 102 2.24 17.58 -0.26
CA VAL A 102 0.85 17.35 -0.62
C VAL A 102 0.43 15.96 -0.17
N THR A 103 -0.62 15.90 0.64
CA THR A 103 -1.32 14.68 1.05
C THR A 103 -2.78 14.76 0.60
N TYR A 104 -3.33 13.63 0.20
CA TYR A 104 -4.73 13.51 -0.21
C TYR A 104 -5.50 12.81 0.89
N GLN A 105 -6.62 13.40 1.31
CA GLN A 105 -7.55 12.74 2.20
C GLN A 105 -8.46 11.84 1.37
N LEU A 106 -8.59 10.59 1.81
CA LEU A 106 -9.32 9.54 1.10
C LEU A 106 -10.58 9.15 1.86
N ALA A 107 -11.65 8.84 1.13
CA ALA A 107 -12.93 8.45 1.71
C ALA A 107 -13.56 7.25 0.99
N VAL A 108 -14.34 6.49 1.76
CA VAL A 108 -15.16 5.36 1.29
C VAL A 108 -16.63 5.69 1.46
N ARG A 109 -17.50 4.95 0.77
CA ARG A 109 -18.94 5.14 0.86
C ARG A 109 -19.51 4.55 2.15
N ASP A 110 -20.30 5.31 2.88
CA ASP A 110 -21.02 4.88 4.08
C ASP A 110 -22.48 5.35 4.00
N GLY A 111 -23.34 4.46 3.48
CA GLY A 111 -24.71 4.77 3.09
C GLY A 111 -24.76 5.80 1.96
N ASP A 112 -25.52 6.87 2.17
CA ASP A 112 -25.65 8.00 1.22
C ASP A 112 -24.55 9.07 1.40
N LYS A 113 -23.59 8.81 2.29
CA LYS A 113 -22.50 9.73 2.63
C LYS A 113 -21.14 9.07 2.44
N TYR A 114 -20.09 9.83 2.66
CA TYR A 114 -18.71 9.40 2.55
C TYR A 114 -17.99 9.59 3.88
N GLN A 115 -17.13 8.65 4.24
CA GLN A 115 -16.36 8.64 5.49
C GLN A 115 -14.88 8.67 5.18
N THR A 116 -14.15 9.67 5.71
CA THR A 116 -12.69 9.74 5.56
C THR A 116 -12.02 8.58 6.30
N ILE A 117 -11.03 7.94 5.67
CA ILE A 117 -10.35 6.75 6.19
C ILE A 117 -8.83 6.89 6.29
N THR A 118 -8.16 7.69 5.46
CA THR A 118 -6.70 7.87 5.55
C THR A 118 -6.24 9.14 4.84
N HIS A 119 -4.97 9.48 5.02
CA HIS A 119 -4.25 10.40 4.16
C HIS A 119 -3.15 9.66 3.40
N CYS A 120 -2.95 9.98 2.12
CA CYS A 120 -1.90 9.37 1.31
C CYS A 120 -1.20 10.42 0.42
N SER A 121 0.13 10.36 0.33
CA SER A 121 0.93 11.19 -0.57
C SER A 121 1.76 10.38 -1.58
N SER A 122 1.63 9.05 -1.56
CA SER A 122 2.49 8.12 -2.28
C SER A 122 1.77 7.42 -3.44
N GLY A 123 2.54 7.10 -4.49
CA GLY A 123 2.11 6.22 -5.58
C GLY A 123 1.81 6.93 -6.90
N LEU A 124 1.09 8.05 -6.87
CA LEU A 124 0.79 8.80 -8.10
C LEU A 124 1.99 9.57 -8.65
N GLY A 125 2.08 9.60 -9.98
CA GLY A 125 3.08 10.38 -10.71
C GLY A 125 2.86 11.88 -10.58
N ARG A 126 3.79 12.68 -11.11
CA ARG A 126 3.62 14.14 -11.15
C ARG A 126 2.38 14.55 -11.96
N VAL A 127 2.18 13.94 -13.13
CA VAL A 127 1.08 14.28 -14.04
C VAL A 127 -0.29 14.07 -13.38
N ASP A 128 -0.50 12.92 -12.72
CA ASP A 128 -1.77 12.62 -12.04
C ASP A 128 -2.02 13.59 -10.87
N ARG A 129 -0.97 13.95 -10.13
CA ARG A 129 -1.08 14.91 -9.02
C ARG A 129 -1.39 16.33 -9.50
N ASP A 130 -0.75 16.77 -10.58
CA ASP A 130 -1.03 18.06 -11.22
C ASP A 130 -2.48 18.09 -11.75
N TYR A 131 -2.96 16.98 -12.35
CA TYR A 131 -4.35 16.83 -12.78
C TYR A 131 -5.35 16.96 -11.63
N ILE A 132 -5.13 16.27 -10.51
CA ILE A 132 -6.00 16.37 -9.33
C ILE A 132 -6.06 17.81 -8.83
N TYR A 133 -4.91 18.49 -8.73
CA TYR A 133 -4.86 19.85 -8.24
C TYR A 133 -5.55 20.84 -9.18
N ASP A 134 -5.34 20.71 -10.48
CA ASP A 134 -5.96 21.57 -11.49
C ASP A 134 -7.48 21.37 -11.52
N LEU A 135 -7.95 20.12 -11.50
CA LEU A 135 -9.38 19.80 -11.41
C LEU A 135 -10.02 20.34 -10.13
N ALA A 136 -9.32 20.25 -9.00
CA ALA A 136 -9.84 20.71 -7.72
C ALA A 136 -9.87 22.24 -7.56
N THR A 137 -9.00 22.99 -8.25
CA THR A 137 -8.77 24.42 -7.95
C THR A 137 -8.91 25.40 -9.10
N ARG A 138 -8.68 24.99 -10.36
CA ARG A 138 -8.65 25.94 -11.50
C ARG A 138 -9.97 26.05 -12.23
N SER A 139 -10.75 24.96 -12.30
CA SER A 139 -12.06 24.97 -12.95
C SER A 139 -13.03 25.93 -12.27
N GLU A 140 -12.99 26.02 -10.94
CA GLU A 140 -14.04 26.68 -10.16
C GLU A 140 -13.55 27.47 -8.94
N GLY A 141 -12.24 27.72 -8.84
CA GLY A 141 -11.64 28.52 -7.76
C GLY A 141 -11.07 27.67 -6.60
N PRO A 142 -10.67 28.30 -5.48
CA PRO A 142 -9.90 27.65 -4.42
C PRO A 142 -10.64 26.49 -3.76
N LEU A 143 -9.88 25.63 -3.07
CA LEU A 143 -10.41 24.54 -2.24
C LEU A 143 -11.39 25.08 -1.18
N LEU A 144 -12.42 24.29 -0.89
CA LEU A 144 -13.42 24.63 0.10
C LEU A 144 -12.80 24.58 1.51
N GLN A 145 -13.09 25.58 2.32
CA GLN A 145 -12.66 25.61 3.74
C GLN A 145 -13.61 24.83 4.66
N LYS A 146 -14.80 24.51 4.17
CA LYS A 146 -15.79 23.67 4.87
C LYS A 146 -15.99 22.38 4.08
N ALA A 147 -16.13 21.28 4.79
CA ALA A 147 -16.41 19.98 4.17
C ALA A 147 -17.76 20.01 3.42
N PRO A 148 -17.86 19.38 2.25
CA PRO A 148 -19.14 19.10 1.61
C PRO A 148 -20.08 18.34 2.58
N PRO A 149 -21.41 18.59 2.55
CA PRO A 149 -22.35 17.99 3.51
C PRO A 149 -22.45 16.45 3.44
N GLU A 150 -22.02 15.88 2.32
CA GLU A 150 -21.93 14.44 2.07
C GLU A 150 -20.70 13.82 2.75
N LEU A 151 -19.68 14.61 3.08
CA LEU A 151 -18.43 14.14 3.67
C LEU A 151 -18.46 14.19 5.20
N ARG A 152 -18.12 13.06 5.83
CA ARG A 152 -17.93 12.91 7.28
C ARG A 152 -16.50 12.52 7.59
N GLY A 153 -16.06 12.89 8.80
CA GLY A 153 -14.78 12.46 9.35
C GLY A 153 -13.85 13.63 9.64
N TRP A 154 -12.59 13.49 9.26
CA TRP A 154 -11.52 14.34 9.77
C TRP A 154 -11.53 15.73 9.16
N LYS A 155 -11.14 16.70 9.98
CA LYS A 155 -11.05 18.10 9.57
C LYS A 155 -9.69 18.41 8.96
N ILE A 156 -9.68 19.21 7.90
CA ILE A 156 -8.45 19.82 7.40
C ILE A 156 -8.16 21.06 8.25
N HIS A 157 -7.00 21.08 8.89
CA HIS A 157 -6.59 22.17 9.77
C HIS A 157 -5.59 23.12 9.12
N ASP A 158 -4.90 22.68 8.06
CA ASP A 158 -3.91 23.53 7.39
C ASP A 158 -4.62 24.56 6.50
N PRO A 159 -4.33 25.87 6.65
CA PRO A 159 -4.93 26.91 5.81
C PRO A 159 -4.52 26.83 4.33
N LYS A 160 -3.45 26.09 4.00
CA LYS A 160 -3.04 25.82 2.62
C LYS A 160 -3.72 24.59 2.02
N GLY A 161 -4.42 23.82 2.85
CA GLY A 161 -5.27 22.71 2.43
C GLY A 161 -6.74 23.12 2.26
N GLY A 162 -7.55 22.14 1.91
CA GLY A 162 -9.01 22.29 1.85
C GLY A 162 -9.69 21.11 1.17
N TYR A 163 -11.01 21.15 1.18
CA TYR A 163 -11.84 20.12 0.59
C TYR A 163 -12.05 20.35 -0.90
N ILE A 164 -12.12 19.25 -1.65
CA ILE A 164 -12.49 19.25 -3.06
C ILE A 164 -14.01 19.27 -3.14
N ARG A 165 -14.57 20.00 -4.10
CA ARG A 165 -16.03 19.98 -4.37
C ARG A 165 -16.46 18.58 -4.83
N ARG A 166 -17.69 18.17 -4.52
CA ARG A 166 -18.17 16.81 -4.77
C ARG A 166 -18.11 16.42 -6.25
N GLU A 167 -18.38 17.36 -7.14
CA GLU A 167 -18.32 17.26 -8.60
C GLU A 167 -16.89 17.02 -9.14
N HIS A 168 -15.86 17.29 -8.33
CA HIS A 168 -14.45 17.10 -8.69
C HIS A 168 -13.77 15.99 -7.90
N TRP A 169 -14.52 15.24 -7.09
CA TRP A 169 -13.97 14.03 -6.49
C TRP A 169 -13.62 13.04 -7.59
N ILE A 170 -12.53 12.31 -7.37
CA ILE A 170 -12.07 11.28 -8.29
C ILE A 170 -11.86 9.97 -7.55
N VAL A 171 -11.93 8.87 -8.28
CA VAL A 171 -11.65 7.54 -7.74
C VAL A 171 -10.18 7.20 -7.95
N VAL A 172 -9.53 6.70 -6.90
CA VAL A 172 -8.18 6.15 -6.95
C VAL A 172 -8.20 4.71 -6.45
N GLU A 173 -7.44 3.87 -7.13
CA GLU A 173 -7.18 2.49 -6.72
C GLU A 173 -6.05 2.49 -5.70
N MET A 174 -6.34 1.98 -4.51
CA MET A 174 -5.43 1.95 -3.36
C MET A 174 -4.94 0.55 -3.11
N THR A 175 -3.71 0.46 -2.61
CA THR A 175 -3.22 -0.71 -1.88
C THR A 175 -2.60 -0.24 -0.56
N ALA A 176 -2.63 -1.10 0.44
CA ALA A 176 -2.11 -0.83 1.78
C ALA A 176 -1.65 -2.13 2.42
N ALA A 177 -0.72 -2.03 3.37
CA ALA A 177 -0.18 -3.17 4.12
C ALA A 177 -1.22 -3.82 5.06
N GLY A 178 -2.29 -3.08 5.37
CA GLY A 178 -3.38 -3.49 6.23
C GLY A 178 -4.19 -2.26 6.66
N VAL A 179 -5.08 -2.46 7.61
CA VAL A 179 -5.82 -1.40 8.30
C VAL A 179 -5.51 -1.48 9.78
N ARG A 180 -5.30 -0.33 10.44
CA ARG A 180 -5.14 -0.22 11.89
C ARG A 180 -5.80 1.05 12.37
N ASP A 181 -6.56 0.96 13.45
CA ASP A 181 -7.29 2.08 14.05
C ASP A 181 -8.16 2.84 13.02
N GLY A 182 -8.77 2.11 12.10
CA GLY A 182 -9.62 2.67 11.03
C GLY A 182 -8.86 3.39 9.91
N GLN A 183 -7.55 3.16 9.77
CA GLN A 183 -6.72 3.78 8.73
C GLN A 183 -5.85 2.78 7.99
N PHE A 184 -5.58 3.04 6.71
CA PHE A 184 -4.57 2.26 5.98
C PHE A 184 -3.17 2.39 6.61
N ILE A 185 -2.45 1.28 6.62
CA ILE A 185 -1.01 1.21 6.93
C ILE A 185 -0.24 1.21 5.62
N ASP A 186 0.77 2.09 5.50
CA ASP A 186 1.59 2.26 4.29
C ASP A 186 0.75 2.35 2.99
N PRO A 187 -0.29 3.22 2.91
CA PRO A 187 -1.13 3.33 1.74
C PRO A 187 -0.36 3.84 0.52
N VAL A 188 -0.67 3.29 -0.65
CA VAL A 188 -0.15 3.69 -1.96
C VAL A 188 -1.30 3.80 -2.95
N MET A 189 -1.44 4.97 -3.58
CA MET A 189 -2.33 5.16 -4.73
C MET A 189 -1.70 4.54 -5.98
N LYS A 190 -2.26 3.44 -6.50
CA LYS A 190 -1.74 2.77 -7.70
C LYS A 190 -2.02 3.58 -8.96
N ARG A 191 -3.24 4.09 -9.12
CA ARG A 191 -3.70 4.83 -10.29
C ARG A 191 -5.02 5.56 -10.04
N ILE A 192 -5.31 6.53 -10.89
CA ILE A 192 -6.66 7.12 -11.02
C ILE A 192 -7.54 6.15 -11.82
N ARG A 193 -8.78 5.95 -11.36
CA ARG A 193 -9.80 5.11 -12.00
C ARG A 193 -10.75 5.96 -12.83
N TYR A 194 -10.33 6.28 -14.05
CA TYR A 194 -11.14 7.02 -15.02
C TYR A 194 -12.39 6.25 -15.48
N ASP A 195 -12.45 4.96 -15.19
CA ASP A 195 -13.54 4.05 -15.54
C ASP A 195 -14.64 3.96 -14.47
N LYS A 196 -14.50 4.67 -13.35
CA LYS A 196 -15.45 4.63 -12.23
C LYS A 196 -15.92 6.01 -11.83
N ASP A 197 -17.21 6.10 -11.51
CA ASP A 197 -17.77 7.24 -10.79
C ASP A 197 -17.48 7.14 -9.29
N VAL A 198 -17.52 8.27 -8.61
CA VAL A 198 -17.30 8.37 -7.17
C VAL A 198 -18.35 7.62 -6.37
N ASP A 199 -19.58 7.46 -6.88
CA ASP A 199 -20.59 6.64 -6.22
C ASP A 199 -20.30 5.12 -6.30
N GLU A 200 -19.32 4.71 -7.13
CA GLU A 200 -18.85 3.32 -7.29
C GLU A 200 -17.63 2.97 -6.42
N VAL A 201 -17.21 3.87 -5.52
CA VAL A 201 -16.14 3.58 -4.56
C VAL A 201 -16.56 2.49 -3.58
N ASP A 202 -15.57 1.82 -3.02
CA ASP A 202 -15.79 0.80 -2.01
C ASP A 202 -16.44 1.36 -0.75
N THR A 203 -17.12 0.46 -0.05
CA THR A 203 -17.90 0.81 1.13
C THR A 203 -17.06 0.77 2.40
N LEU A 204 -17.52 1.45 3.46
CA LEU A 204 -16.91 1.36 4.79
C LEU A 204 -16.83 -0.10 5.28
N LYS A 205 -17.86 -0.89 5.01
CA LYS A 205 -17.85 -2.33 5.31
C LYS A 205 -16.74 -3.07 4.55
N THR A 206 -16.54 -2.76 3.26
CA THR A 206 -15.44 -3.35 2.47
C THR A 206 -14.09 -2.97 3.08
N PHE A 207 -13.92 -1.70 3.47
CA PHE A 207 -12.71 -1.20 4.11
C PHE A 207 -12.43 -1.85 5.47
N GLU A 208 -13.45 -2.04 6.32
CA GLU A 208 -13.31 -2.73 7.60
C GLU A 208 -12.91 -4.20 7.41
N SER A 209 -13.43 -4.86 6.37
CA SER A 209 -13.02 -6.23 6.01
C SER A 209 -11.65 -6.33 5.33
N TYR A 210 -10.99 -5.21 5.03
CA TYR A 210 -9.73 -5.21 4.28
C TYR A 210 -8.60 -5.93 5.03
N GLU A 211 -8.57 -5.84 6.36
CA GLU A 211 -7.58 -6.54 7.19
C GLU A 211 -7.75 -8.07 7.14
N GLU A 212 -9.01 -8.54 7.14
CA GLU A 212 -9.32 -9.96 6.97
C GLU A 212 -8.82 -10.46 5.61
N VAL A 213 -9.11 -9.71 4.55
CA VAL A 213 -8.67 -10.06 3.18
C VAL A 213 -7.14 -10.03 3.04
N CYS A 214 -6.45 -9.08 3.69
CA CYS A 214 -4.99 -9.08 3.77
C CYS A 214 -4.44 -10.31 4.50
N SER A 215 -5.07 -10.69 5.60
CA SER A 215 -4.69 -11.88 6.37
C SER A 215 -4.94 -13.18 5.59
N TYR A 216 -6.04 -13.28 4.83
CA TYR A 216 -6.38 -14.45 4.03
C TYR A 216 -5.49 -14.59 2.78
N ALA A 217 -5.21 -13.49 2.07
CA ALA A 217 -4.25 -13.50 0.96
C ALA A 217 -2.90 -14.03 1.43
N ASN A 218 -2.42 -13.58 2.59
CA ASN A 218 -1.19 -14.05 3.21
C ASN A 218 -1.17 -15.55 3.54
N TYR A 219 -2.32 -16.13 3.90
CA TYR A 219 -2.45 -17.56 4.17
C TYR A 219 -2.39 -18.41 2.87
N SER A 220 -2.97 -17.91 1.78
CA SER A 220 -3.02 -18.60 0.49
C SER A 220 -1.66 -18.75 -0.20
N TYR A 221 -0.72 -17.84 0.06
CA TYR A 221 0.66 -17.94 -0.45
C TYR A 221 1.52 -18.98 0.32
N GLY A 222 1.05 -19.49 1.47
CA GLY A 222 1.81 -20.41 2.32
C GLY A 222 1.40 -21.87 2.31
N CYS A 223 0.23 -22.20 1.75
CA CYS A 223 -0.23 -23.57 1.61
C CYS A 223 -0.41 -23.86 0.11
N GLY A 224 0.22 -24.92 -0.40
CA GLY A 224 0.10 -25.31 -1.81
C GLY A 224 -1.35 -25.26 -2.27
N ARG A 225 -1.59 -24.62 -3.43
CA ARG A 225 -2.92 -24.31 -3.99
C ARG A 225 -3.86 -25.51 -3.88
N SER A 226 -4.83 -25.45 -2.97
CA SER A 226 -5.94 -26.41 -2.90
C SER A 226 -7.14 -25.86 -3.67
N GLU A 227 -7.86 -26.72 -4.40
CA GLU A 227 -8.94 -26.35 -5.32
C GLU A 227 -10.11 -25.62 -4.63
N ASN A 228 -10.36 -25.87 -3.34
CA ASN A 228 -11.39 -25.16 -2.55
C ASN A 228 -11.07 -23.67 -2.32
N MET A 229 -9.81 -23.24 -2.51
CA MET A 229 -9.34 -21.86 -2.32
C MET A 229 -9.81 -20.93 -3.45
N PHE A 230 -10.02 -21.48 -4.64
CA PHE A 230 -10.52 -20.72 -5.79
C PHE A 230 -11.94 -20.21 -5.53
N GLN A 231 -12.79 -21.01 -4.85
CA GLN A 231 -14.19 -20.70 -4.59
C GLN A 231 -14.38 -19.49 -3.64
N LEU A 232 -13.52 -19.32 -2.63
CA LEU A 232 -13.62 -18.23 -1.65
C LEU A 232 -13.15 -16.88 -2.23
N LEU A 233 -12.05 -16.88 -2.99
CA LEU A 233 -11.62 -15.72 -3.76
C LEU A 233 -12.66 -15.34 -4.84
N HIS A 234 -13.36 -16.34 -5.41
CA HIS A 234 -14.46 -16.12 -6.37
C HIS A 234 -15.76 -15.56 -5.75
N ASN A 235 -15.90 -15.61 -4.43
CA ASN A 235 -17.08 -15.14 -3.71
C ASN A 235 -16.85 -13.79 -3.00
N SER A 236 -15.59 -13.40 -2.77
CA SER A 236 -15.24 -12.01 -2.47
C SER A 236 -15.34 -11.20 -3.77
N LYS A 237 -15.94 -10.01 -3.73
CA LYS A 237 -16.17 -9.12 -4.90
C LYS A 237 -14.90 -8.71 -5.69
N LEU A 238 -13.72 -9.26 -5.39
CA LEU A 238 -12.48 -9.09 -6.14
C LEU A 238 -12.38 -10.03 -7.37
N SER A 239 -13.32 -10.97 -7.56
CA SER A 239 -13.31 -11.89 -8.71
C SER A 239 -14.18 -11.51 -9.90
N ASP A 240 -14.83 -10.35 -9.88
CA ASP A 240 -15.32 -9.75 -11.11
C ASP A 240 -14.10 -9.24 -11.88
N LYS A 241 -13.36 -10.19 -12.46
CA LYS A 241 -12.42 -9.94 -13.53
C LYS A 241 -13.19 -9.11 -14.55
N SER A 242 -12.87 -7.83 -14.62
CA SER A 242 -13.05 -7.08 -15.86
C SER A 242 -12.57 -8.00 -16.99
N PRO A 243 -13.38 -8.26 -18.02
CA PRO A 243 -13.04 -9.21 -19.07
C PRO A 243 -11.64 -8.86 -19.55
N SER A 244 -10.75 -9.85 -19.61
CA SER A 244 -9.34 -9.68 -19.94
C SER A 244 -9.19 -8.71 -21.10
N LYS A 245 -8.91 -7.44 -20.80
CA LYS A 245 -8.76 -6.42 -21.85
C LYS A 245 -7.40 -6.69 -22.46
N ALA A 246 -7.41 -7.15 -23.72
CA ALA A 246 -6.24 -7.18 -24.56
C ALA A 246 -5.49 -5.85 -24.38
N LYS A 247 -4.17 -5.90 -24.11
CA LYS A 247 -3.36 -4.70 -23.95
C LYS A 247 -3.62 -3.78 -25.15
N PRO A 248 -4.18 -2.57 -24.97
CA PRO A 248 -4.32 -1.65 -26.08
C PRO A 248 -2.92 -1.35 -26.62
N ARG A 249 -2.76 -1.51 -27.92
CA ARG A 249 -1.50 -1.26 -28.62
C ARG A 249 -1.11 0.20 -28.33
N LYS A 250 0.07 0.42 -27.75
CA LYS A 250 0.57 1.77 -27.47
C LYS A 250 0.67 2.55 -28.79
N VAL A 251 -0.23 3.50 -29.00
CA VAL A 251 -0.13 4.45 -30.10
C VAL A 251 1.04 5.37 -29.78
N THR A 252 2.07 5.31 -30.60
CA THR A 252 3.25 6.19 -30.45
C THR A 252 3.00 7.50 -31.18
N LYS A 253 3.67 8.59 -30.77
CA LYS A 253 3.57 9.91 -31.44
C LYS A 253 3.78 9.84 -32.96
N ARG A 254 4.54 8.86 -33.45
CA ARG A 254 4.79 8.62 -34.87
C ARG A 254 3.53 8.18 -35.63
N MET A 255 2.66 7.38 -35.01
CA MET A 255 1.43 6.87 -35.61
C MET A 255 0.32 7.93 -35.72
N ILE A 256 0.39 9.00 -34.92
CA ILE A 256 -0.56 10.13 -34.98
C ILE A 256 -0.21 11.06 -36.15
N VAL A 257 1.09 11.25 -36.41
CA VAL A 257 1.56 12.08 -37.53
C VAL A 257 1.28 11.42 -38.87
N GLU A 258 1.46 10.10 -38.99
CA GLU A 258 1.16 9.36 -40.23
C GLU A 258 -0.35 9.33 -40.55
N SER A 259 -1.24 9.41 -39.55
CA SER A 259 -2.70 9.51 -39.77
C SER A 259 -3.20 10.89 -40.20
N SER A 260 -2.40 11.94 -39.97
CA SER A 260 -2.74 13.32 -40.38
C SER A 260 -2.28 13.68 -41.79
N GLU A 261 -1.46 12.85 -42.44
CA GLU A 261 -0.98 13.08 -43.82
C GLU A 261 -1.89 12.50 -44.90
N PHE A 262 -3.00 11.84 -44.53
CA PHE A 262 -3.98 11.26 -45.45
C PHE A 262 -5.42 11.79 -45.24
N SER A 263 -5.58 13.00 -44.70
CA SER A 263 -6.86 13.73 -44.70
C SER A 263 -6.83 14.91 -45.67
#